data_AF-A0A426YSI9-F1
#
_entry.id   AF-A0A426YSI9-F1
#
_cell.length_a   1.000
_cell.length_b   1.000
_cell.length_c   1.000
_cell.angle_alpha   90.00
_cell.angle_beta   90.00
_cell.angle_gamma   90.00
#
_symmetry.space_group_name_H-M   'P 1'
#
loop_
_entity.id
_entity.type
_entity.pdbx_description
1 polymer ?
#
loop_
_entity_poly.entity_id
_entity_poly.type
_entity_poly.pdbx_seq_one_letter_code
_entity_poly.pdbx_strand_id
1 'polypeptide(L)'
;MMQCTASAMAITNRGTSLLVLLSAIVAALLSSQLVFRHPPCLEWLLNLDFLSFTSPVSLNSYGSGYHRRHRAPKTNDTNICDDFPPGFPPPDTDMTSIFCVDRNGCCNFTTVQSAVDAVAVLGQKRSIIWINKGIYYEKVTIPKTKPNITFQGQGLYTTGIAWNDTANSSHGTFYSASVAVFGANFVAKNISFIVRSSYCNNVAPIPNPGDVGAQAVAIRVGADQAAFWGCGFFGAQDTLHDDRGRHYFKECHIQGSIDFIFGDARSLYEVIPTRQLCIEGCVMRPSSS
;
A
#
# COMPACT_ATOMS: atom_id res chain seq x y z
N MET A 1 -34.59 11.94 11.70
CA MET A 1 -34.93 12.97 10.70
C MET A 1 -34.28 14.27 11.13
N MET A 2 -33.23 14.69 10.45
CA MET A 2 -32.64 16.02 10.63
C MET A 2 -32.59 16.65 9.24
N GLN A 3 -33.43 17.65 9.04
CA GLN A 3 -33.55 18.41 7.81
C GLN A 3 -32.33 19.33 7.65
N CYS A 4 -31.64 19.24 6.51
CA CYS A 4 -30.76 20.31 6.06
C CYS A 4 -31.63 21.46 5.53
N THR A 5 -31.71 22.56 6.25
CA THR A 5 -32.26 23.81 5.73
C THR A 5 -31.20 24.53 4.89
N ALA A 6 -31.43 24.64 3.58
CA ALA A 6 -30.68 25.53 2.71
C ALA A 6 -31.10 26.99 3.00
N SER A 7 -30.17 27.82 3.49
CA SER A 7 -30.38 29.26 3.53
C SER A 7 -30.05 29.83 2.15
N ALA A 8 -31.08 30.24 1.40
CA ALA A 8 -30.92 31.01 0.19
C ALA A 8 -30.52 32.45 0.56
N MET A 9 -29.29 32.85 0.24
CA MET A 9 -28.84 34.23 0.38
C MET A 9 -29.35 35.03 -0.83
N ALA A 10 -30.31 35.92 -0.61
CA ALA A 10 -30.80 36.84 -1.62
C ALA A 10 -29.71 37.85 -1.98
N ILE A 11 -29.19 37.78 -3.21
CA ILE A 11 -28.25 38.76 -3.76
C ILE A 11 -29.07 40.00 -4.15
N THR A 12 -29.03 41.02 -3.28
CA THR A 12 -29.51 42.36 -3.63
C THR A 12 -28.43 43.07 -4.43
N ASN A 13 -28.79 43.45 -5.66
CA ASN A 13 -27.91 44.10 -6.62
C ASN A 13 -27.60 45.54 -6.17
N ARG A 14 -26.42 45.75 -5.56
CA ARG A 14 -25.78 47.06 -5.44
C ARG A 14 -24.32 46.91 -5.85
N GLY A 15 -23.91 47.74 -6.81
CA GLY A 15 -22.64 47.66 -7.53
C GLY A 15 -21.46 47.31 -6.65
N THR A 16 -21.00 46.07 -6.79
CA THR A 16 -19.78 45.58 -6.17
C THR A 16 -18.59 46.10 -6.98
N SER A 17 -17.73 46.89 -6.33
CA SER A 17 -16.50 47.39 -6.95
C SER A 17 -15.58 46.24 -7.35
N LEU A 18 -14.95 46.34 -8.52
CA LEU A 18 -14.03 45.36 -9.12
C LEU A 18 -12.94 44.90 -8.13
N LEU A 19 -12.54 45.77 -7.20
CA LEU A 19 -11.61 45.49 -6.10
C LEU A 19 -12.10 44.39 -5.13
N VAL A 20 -13.40 44.32 -4.86
CA VAL A 20 -13.97 43.32 -3.94
C VAL A 20 -13.96 41.93 -4.60
N LEU A 21 -14.29 41.87 -5.89
CA LEU A 21 -14.21 40.64 -6.70
C LEU A 21 -12.77 40.14 -6.82
N LEU A 22 -11.81 41.02 -7.07
CA LEU A 22 -10.38 40.68 -7.11
C LEU A 22 -9.89 40.19 -5.75
N SER A 23 -10.30 40.82 -4.65
CA SER A 23 -9.91 40.38 -3.30
C SER A 23 -10.46 38.99 -2.95
N ALA A 24 -11.69 38.67 -3.36
CA ALA A 24 -12.29 37.36 -3.16
C ALA A 24 -11.62 36.28 -4.01
N ILE A 25 -11.23 36.59 -5.25
CA ILE A 25 -10.49 35.67 -6.14
C ILE A 25 -9.08 35.43 -5.61
N VAL A 26 -8.38 36.47 -5.14
CA VAL A 26 -7.05 36.34 -4.52
C VAL A 26 -7.13 35.58 -3.19
N ALA A 27 -8.16 35.79 -2.37
CA ALA A 27 -8.38 35.00 -1.15
C ALA A 27 -8.69 33.52 -1.47
N ALA A 28 -9.46 33.24 -2.51
CA ALA A 28 -9.72 31.88 -2.98
C ALA A 28 -8.45 31.20 -3.53
N LEU A 29 -7.64 31.92 -4.30
CA LEU A 29 -6.35 31.45 -4.84
C LEU A 29 -5.28 31.27 -3.75
N LEU A 30 -5.24 32.14 -2.74
CA LEU A 30 -4.35 32.00 -1.59
C LEU A 30 -4.80 30.86 -0.68
N SER A 31 -6.11 30.63 -0.54
CA SER A 31 -6.64 29.50 0.24
C SER A 31 -6.36 28.14 -0.41
N SER A 32 -6.30 28.08 -1.76
CA SER A 32 -5.90 26.87 -2.49
C SER A 32 -4.38 26.65 -2.52
N GLN A 33 -3.58 27.68 -2.29
CA GLN A 33 -2.12 27.59 -2.16
C GLN A 33 -1.66 27.26 -0.71
N LEU A 34 -2.52 27.48 0.30
CA LEU A 34 -2.15 27.33 1.73
C LEU A 34 -2.60 26.02 2.39
N VAL A 35 -3.32 25.12 1.69
CA VAL A 35 -3.80 23.82 2.23
C VAL A 35 -3.07 22.59 1.66
N PHE A 36 -1.92 22.77 1.03
CA PHE A 36 -1.00 21.66 0.76
C PHE A 36 0.40 21.95 1.33
N ARG A 37 0.51 22.01 2.66
CA ARG A 37 1.79 21.66 3.28
C ARG A 37 2.04 20.18 2.98
N HIS A 38 2.87 19.95 1.98
CA HIS A 38 3.33 18.63 1.57
C HIS A 38 3.95 17.92 2.78
N PRO A 39 3.56 16.68 3.13
CA PRO A 39 4.42 15.83 3.93
C PRO A 39 5.71 15.55 3.15
N PRO A 40 6.84 15.24 3.81
CA PRO A 40 8.10 14.95 3.14
C PRO A 40 8.00 13.60 2.39
N CYS A 41 7.42 13.64 1.19
CA CYS A 41 7.27 12.47 0.31
C CYS A 41 7.89 12.69 -1.08
N LEU A 42 8.66 13.78 -1.28
CA LEU A 42 9.13 14.21 -2.60
C LEU A 42 10.64 13.97 -2.88
N GLU A 43 11.34 13.18 -2.07
CA GLU A 43 12.79 12.92 -2.27
C GLU A 43 13.10 11.62 -3.07
N TRP A 44 12.09 10.80 -3.41
CA TRP A 44 12.35 9.50 -4.05
C TRP A 44 12.44 9.50 -5.60
N LEU A 45 12.54 10.68 -6.24
CA LEU A 45 12.50 10.79 -7.71
C LEU A 45 13.84 10.98 -8.43
N LEU A 46 14.99 10.99 -7.75
CA LEU A 46 16.27 11.31 -8.41
C LEU A 46 17.29 10.15 -8.47
N ASN A 47 16.87 8.92 -8.76
CA ASN A 47 17.85 7.84 -9.00
C ASN A 47 17.42 6.75 -10.00
N LEU A 48 16.60 7.07 -11.00
CA LEU A 48 16.37 6.16 -12.12
C LEU A 48 16.23 6.95 -13.43
N ASP A 49 17.36 7.37 -13.99
CA ASP A 49 17.45 7.74 -15.41
C ASP A 49 18.72 7.16 -16.03
N PHE A 50 18.57 6.71 -17.28
CA PHE A 50 19.55 6.22 -18.27
C PHE A 50 19.97 4.74 -18.14
N LEU A 51 19.80 3.85 -19.14
CA LEU A 51 19.89 4.06 -20.59
C LEU A 51 18.90 3.21 -21.39
N SER A 52 18.25 3.90 -22.34
CA SER A 52 17.64 3.40 -23.56
C SER A 52 18.63 2.59 -24.42
N PHE A 53 18.24 1.36 -24.76
CA PHE A 53 18.91 0.57 -25.79
C PHE A 53 18.59 1.11 -27.19
N THR A 54 19.56 1.74 -27.84
CA THR A 54 19.60 1.88 -29.30
C THR A 54 20.80 1.10 -29.82
N SER A 55 20.56 0.00 -30.53
CA SER A 55 21.61 -0.80 -31.17
C SER A 55 22.24 -0.04 -32.34
N PRO A 56 23.58 0.04 -32.47
CA PRO A 56 24.21 0.35 -33.73
C PRO A 56 24.74 -0.92 -34.42
N VAL A 57 24.61 -0.90 -35.73
CA VAL A 57 25.13 -1.87 -36.71
C VAL A 57 26.66 -1.90 -36.66
N SER A 58 27.25 -3.10 -36.63
CA SER A 58 28.70 -3.30 -36.66
C SER A 58 29.26 -3.22 -38.08
N LEU A 59 30.22 -2.32 -38.32
CA LEU A 59 31.12 -2.31 -39.47
C LEU A 59 32.54 -2.52 -38.94
N ASN A 60 33.23 -3.53 -39.48
CA ASN A 60 34.62 -3.89 -39.14
C ASN A 60 35.61 -2.86 -39.72
N SER A 61 36.59 -2.44 -38.92
CA SER A 61 37.91 -2.02 -39.44
C SER A 61 39.01 -2.15 -38.38
N TYR A 62 40.17 -2.61 -38.86
CA TYR A 62 41.42 -2.89 -38.14
C TYR A 62 42.11 -1.60 -37.67
N GLY A 63 42.68 -1.60 -36.45
CA GLY A 63 43.55 -0.53 -35.97
C GLY A 63 44.25 -0.89 -34.65
N SER A 64 45.58 -1.02 -34.71
CA SER A 64 46.49 -1.30 -33.60
C SER A 64 46.85 -0.01 -32.83
N GLY A 65 46.92 -0.05 -31.49
CA GLY A 65 47.68 0.96 -30.73
C GLY A 65 47.19 1.35 -29.33
N TYR A 66 48.05 1.04 -28.35
CA TYR A 66 48.29 1.73 -27.06
C TYR A 66 47.30 1.57 -25.89
N HIS A 67 47.75 0.76 -24.92
CA HIS A 67 47.19 0.66 -23.56
C HIS A 67 47.29 1.97 -22.79
N ARG A 68 46.14 2.57 -22.45
CA ARG A 68 46.02 3.57 -21.40
C ARG A 68 45.04 3.02 -20.36
N ARG A 69 45.55 2.65 -19.18
CA ARG A 69 44.75 2.12 -18.06
C ARG A 69 43.78 3.20 -17.56
N HIS A 70 42.54 3.13 -18.01
CA HIS A 70 41.43 3.77 -17.32
C HIS A 70 41.06 2.89 -16.13
N ARG A 71 41.33 3.40 -14.93
CA ARG A 71 40.90 2.80 -13.66
C ARG A 71 39.37 2.79 -13.67
N ALA A 72 38.78 1.60 -13.80
CA ALA A 72 37.34 1.41 -13.67
C ALA A 72 36.85 1.96 -12.33
N PRO A 73 35.65 2.56 -12.27
CA PRO A 73 35.04 2.93 -11.00
C PRO A 73 34.85 1.65 -10.18
N LYS A 74 35.21 1.68 -8.90
CA LYS A 74 34.89 0.60 -7.96
C LYS A 74 33.37 0.49 -7.90
N THR A 75 32.80 -0.53 -8.51
CA THR A 75 31.45 -0.99 -8.18
C THR A 75 31.51 -1.47 -6.74
N ASN A 76 30.78 -0.82 -5.83
CA ASN A 76 30.50 -1.40 -4.53
C ASN A 76 29.69 -2.67 -4.80
N ASP A 77 30.35 -3.82 -4.68
CA ASP A 77 29.75 -5.14 -4.79
C ASP A 77 28.98 -5.41 -3.48
N THR A 78 27.97 -4.59 -3.20
CA THR A 78 26.97 -4.92 -2.18
C THR A 78 26.15 -6.05 -2.78
N ASN A 79 26.28 -7.25 -2.23
CA ASN A 79 25.46 -8.37 -2.64
C ASN A 79 23.99 -7.92 -2.52
N ILE A 80 23.14 -8.29 -3.48
CA ILE A 80 21.72 -7.92 -3.47
C ILE A 80 21.02 -8.34 -2.16
N CYS A 81 21.66 -9.25 -1.43
CA CYS A 81 21.28 -9.80 -0.13
C CYS A 81 21.87 -9.10 1.11
N ASP A 82 22.66 -8.02 0.98
CA ASP A 82 23.37 -7.40 2.12
C ASP A 82 22.56 -6.33 2.89
N ASP A 83 21.25 -6.24 2.67
CA ASP A 83 20.38 -5.22 3.28
C ASP A 83 19.51 -5.77 4.43
N PHE A 84 20.00 -6.80 5.13
CA PHE A 84 19.34 -7.33 6.32
C PHE A 84 19.70 -6.50 7.56
N PRO A 85 18.73 -6.12 8.41
CA PRO A 85 19.02 -5.48 9.69
C PRO A 85 19.92 -6.38 10.55
N PRO A 86 20.95 -5.85 11.24
CA PRO A 86 21.74 -6.65 12.16
C PRO A 86 20.86 -7.23 13.28
N GLY A 87 21.00 -8.52 13.56
CA GLY A 87 20.14 -9.26 14.51
C GLY A 87 18.87 -9.85 13.90
N PHE A 88 18.81 -9.93 12.57
CA PHE A 88 17.70 -10.49 11.81
C PHE A 88 18.10 -11.79 11.08
N PRO A 89 17.28 -12.86 11.10
CA PRO A 89 16.04 -13.03 11.87
C PRO A 89 16.26 -13.04 13.39
N PRO A 90 15.26 -12.64 14.21
CA PRO A 90 15.36 -12.83 15.65
C PRO A 90 15.66 -14.30 15.96
N PRO A 91 16.40 -14.60 17.05
CA PRO A 91 16.74 -15.97 17.40
C PRO A 91 15.47 -16.83 17.44
N ASP A 92 15.53 -18.01 16.81
CA ASP A 92 14.40 -18.91 16.79
C ASP A 92 14.09 -19.33 18.22
N THR A 93 12.90 -18.95 18.70
CA THR A 93 12.41 -19.38 20.01
C THR A 93 11.57 -20.63 19.82
N ASP A 94 11.50 -21.51 20.82
CA ASP A 94 10.69 -22.74 20.74
C ASP A 94 9.20 -22.50 20.40
N MET A 95 8.72 -21.25 20.50
CA MET A 95 7.33 -20.84 20.26
C MET A 95 7.09 -20.13 18.91
N THR A 96 8.13 -19.86 18.13
CA THR A 96 8.04 -19.13 16.86
C THR A 96 8.62 -19.96 15.71
N SER A 97 8.17 -19.68 14.49
CA SER A 97 8.80 -20.18 13.27
C SER A 97 8.93 -19.03 12.28
N ILE A 98 10.09 -18.89 11.64
CA ILE A 98 10.38 -17.74 10.79
C ILE A 98 10.53 -18.20 9.33
N PHE A 99 9.80 -17.55 8.43
CA PHE A 99 9.82 -17.79 6.99
C PHE A 99 10.28 -16.50 6.32
N CYS A 100 11.45 -16.50 5.68
CA CYS A 100 11.94 -15.32 4.96
C CYS A 100 11.50 -15.32 3.50
N VAL A 101 11.00 -14.18 3.04
CA VAL A 101 10.58 -13.92 1.66
C VAL A 101 11.43 -12.81 1.07
N ASP A 102 12.04 -13.10 -0.08
CA ASP A 102 12.81 -12.13 -0.86
C ASP A 102 12.62 -12.38 -2.36
N ARG A 103 12.06 -11.40 -3.07
CA ARG A 103 11.79 -11.50 -4.52
C ARG A 103 13.05 -11.65 -5.39
N ASN A 104 14.23 -11.32 -4.88
CA ASN A 104 15.49 -11.41 -5.60
C ASN A 104 16.22 -12.75 -5.32
N GLY A 105 15.62 -13.64 -4.50
CA GLY A 105 16.15 -14.97 -4.23
C GLY A 105 17.14 -15.04 -3.07
N CYS A 106 17.24 -14.00 -2.24
CA CYS A 106 18.11 -14.01 -1.06
C CYS A 106 17.57 -14.83 0.13
N CYS A 107 16.35 -15.33 0.01
CA CYS A 107 15.67 -16.13 1.04
C CYS A 107 15.03 -17.39 0.45
N ASN A 108 14.58 -18.28 1.34
CA ASN A 108 14.01 -19.57 0.98
C ASN A 108 12.70 -19.48 0.16
N PHE A 109 12.03 -18.33 0.21
CA PHE A 109 10.81 -18.06 -0.55
C PHE A 109 10.99 -16.79 -1.39
N THR A 110 10.52 -16.82 -2.63
CA THR A 110 10.50 -15.66 -3.52
C THR A 110 9.13 -14.97 -3.58
N THR A 111 8.08 -15.65 -3.10
CA THR A 111 6.70 -15.14 -3.04
C THR A 111 6.14 -15.26 -1.63
N VAL A 112 5.23 -14.36 -1.28
CA VAL A 112 4.56 -14.36 0.02
C VAL A 112 3.62 -15.55 0.13
N GLN A 113 2.88 -15.90 -0.93
CA GLN A 113 1.96 -17.04 -0.91
C GLN A 113 2.70 -18.36 -0.67
N SER A 114 3.88 -18.58 -1.26
CA SER A 114 4.65 -19.82 -1.02
C SER A 114 5.11 -19.96 0.43
N ALA A 115 5.47 -18.85 1.09
CA ALA A 115 5.77 -18.85 2.52
C ALA A 115 4.52 -19.12 3.36
N VAL A 116 3.36 -18.54 3.01
CA VAL A 116 2.07 -18.87 3.66
C VAL A 116 1.76 -20.36 3.50
N ASP A 117 1.97 -20.93 2.33
CA ASP A 117 1.70 -22.34 2.03
C ASP A 117 2.59 -23.29 2.82
N ALA A 118 3.83 -22.89 3.12
CA ALA A 118 4.76 -23.65 3.95
C ALA A 118 4.43 -23.64 5.46
N VAL A 119 3.63 -22.68 5.95
CA VAL A 119 3.21 -22.65 7.37
C VAL A 119 2.39 -23.89 7.71
N ALA A 120 2.67 -24.53 8.85
CA ALA A 120 1.92 -25.69 9.32
C ALA A 120 0.41 -25.41 9.46
N VAL A 121 -0.41 -26.34 8.97
CA VAL A 121 -1.86 -26.30 9.12
C VAL A 121 -2.25 -26.49 10.59
N LEU A 122 -3.16 -25.66 11.10
CA LEU A 122 -3.63 -25.63 12.49
C LEU A 122 -2.50 -25.47 13.52
N GLY A 123 -1.42 -24.79 13.11
CA GLY A 123 -0.26 -24.50 13.96
C GLY A 123 -0.62 -23.65 15.17
N GLN A 124 -0.17 -24.11 16.36
CA GLN A 124 -0.34 -23.37 17.61
C GLN A 124 0.78 -22.33 17.84
N LYS A 125 1.95 -22.56 17.22
CA LYS A 125 3.08 -21.64 17.24
C LYS A 125 2.82 -20.44 16.33
N ARG A 126 3.46 -19.31 16.64
CA ARG A 126 3.39 -18.12 15.78
C ARG A 126 4.36 -18.24 14.63
N SER A 127 3.83 -18.16 13.40
CA SER A 127 4.64 -18.16 12.19
C SER A 127 4.85 -16.72 11.71
N ILE A 128 6.09 -16.25 11.77
CA ILE A 128 6.48 -14.93 11.28
C ILE A 128 6.95 -15.09 9.84
N ILE A 129 6.19 -14.53 8.90
CA ILE A 129 6.58 -14.38 7.51
C ILE A 129 7.24 -12.99 7.40
N TRP A 130 8.56 -13.01 7.29
CA TRP A 130 9.35 -11.81 7.09
C TRP A 130 9.45 -11.51 5.60
N ILE A 131 9.09 -10.29 5.22
CA ILE A 131 8.96 -9.89 3.83
C ILE A 131 9.95 -8.76 3.59
N ASN A 132 11.02 -9.05 2.85
CA ASN A 132 12.03 -8.06 2.50
C ASN A 132 11.45 -6.94 1.64
N LYS A 133 12.15 -5.80 1.60
CA LYS A 133 11.81 -4.62 0.81
C LYS A 133 11.53 -5.00 -0.65
N GLY A 134 10.54 -4.33 -1.21
CA GLY A 134 10.06 -4.57 -2.56
C GLY A 134 8.55 -4.64 -2.64
N ILE A 135 8.06 -4.52 -3.87
CA ILE A 135 6.66 -4.76 -4.20
C ILE A 135 6.52 -6.19 -4.71
N TYR A 136 5.62 -6.95 -4.09
CA TYR A 136 5.27 -8.32 -4.42
C TYR A 136 3.95 -8.30 -5.19
N TYR A 137 4.03 -8.52 -6.50
CA TYR A 137 2.85 -8.55 -7.37
C TYR A 137 2.25 -9.95 -7.38
N GLU A 138 1.42 -10.23 -6.39
CA GLU A 138 0.78 -11.52 -6.21
C GLU A 138 -0.52 -11.38 -5.41
N LYS A 139 -1.42 -12.34 -5.61
CA LYS A 139 -2.63 -12.48 -4.80
C LYS A 139 -2.34 -13.43 -3.65
N VAL A 140 -2.61 -12.99 -2.42
CA VAL A 140 -2.28 -13.76 -1.20
C VAL A 140 -3.53 -14.11 -0.42
N THR A 141 -3.69 -15.38 -0.06
CA THR A 141 -4.79 -15.86 0.80
C THR A 141 -4.23 -16.57 2.02
N ILE A 142 -4.61 -16.10 3.21
CA ILE A 142 -4.36 -16.77 4.48
C ILE A 142 -5.64 -17.53 4.85
N PRO A 143 -5.70 -18.85 4.62
CA PRO A 143 -6.91 -19.62 4.90
C PRO A 143 -7.18 -19.73 6.40
N LYS A 144 -8.43 -20.00 6.77
CA LYS A 144 -8.85 -20.20 8.17
C LYS A 144 -8.05 -21.30 8.89
N THR A 145 -7.54 -22.27 8.12
CA THR A 145 -6.73 -23.39 8.61
C THR A 145 -5.31 -23.00 9.01
N LYS A 146 -4.86 -21.77 8.76
CA LYS A 146 -3.51 -21.29 9.12
C LYS A 146 -3.60 -20.08 10.08
N PRO A 147 -3.93 -20.30 11.37
CA PRO A 147 -3.97 -19.22 12.36
C PRO A 147 -2.56 -18.78 12.78
N ASN A 148 -2.48 -17.70 13.56
CA ASN A 148 -1.24 -17.21 14.21
C ASN A 148 -0.11 -16.80 13.24
N ILE A 149 -0.45 -16.36 12.03
CA ILE A 149 0.53 -15.82 11.08
C ILE A 149 0.78 -14.33 11.36
N THR A 150 2.06 -13.95 11.33
CA THR A 150 2.48 -12.54 11.34
C THR A 150 3.18 -12.20 10.04
N PHE A 151 2.70 -11.19 9.33
CA PHE A 151 3.45 -10.53 8.27
C PHE A 151 4.29 -9.41 8.86
N GLN A 152 5.59 -9.44 8.61
CA GLN A 152 6.54 -8.43 9.06
C GLN A 152 7.29 -7.89 7.85
N GLY A 153 6.95 -6.68 7.41
CA GLY A 153 7.71 -5.95 6.40
C GLY A 153 8.81 -5.08 7.00
N GLN A 154 9.58 -4.42 6.13
CA GLN A 154 10.67 -3.51 6.52
C GLN A 154 10.24 -2.04 6.58
N GLY A 155 8.99 -1.73 6.25
CA GLY A 155 8.47 -0.37 6.28
C GLY A 155 7.22 -0.20 5.43
N LEU A 156 6.37 0.72 5.85
CA LEU A 156 5.12 1.06 5.16
C LEU A 156 5.37 1.43 3.68
N TYR A 157 6.38 2.23 3.39
CA TYR A 157 6.69 2.66 2.01
C TYR A 157 7.72 1.79 1.29
N THR A 158 8.30 0.78 1.95
CA THR A 158 9.41 -0.03 1.40
C THR A 158 9.00 -1.46 1.09
N THR A 159 7.96 -1.98 1.73
CA THR A 159 7.47 -3.35 1.54
C THR A 159 5.97 -3.30 1.24
N GLY A 160 5.54 -3.88 0.11
CA GLY A 160 4.13 -3.91 -0.26
C GLY A 160 3.72 -5.15 -1.03
N ILE A 161 2.48 -5.60 -0.84
CA ILE A 161 1.83 -6.63 -1.64
C ILE A 161 0.80 -5.94 -2.51
N ALA A 162 0.86 -6.19 -3.83
CA ALA A 162 0.05 -5.52 -4.82
C ALA A 162 -0.65 -6.50 -5.76
N TRP A 163 -1.90 -6.19 -6.11
CA TRP A 163 -2.63 -6.88 -7.17
C TRP A 163 -3.52 -5.88 -7.94
N ASN A 164 -4.19 -6.33 -9.00
CA ASN A 164 -4.94 -5.45 -9.91
C ASN A 164 -6.36 -5.94 -10.25
N ASP A 165 -6.89 -6.90 -9.48
CA ASP A 165 -8.27 -7.33 -9.66
C ASP A 165 -9.25 -6.19 -9.36
N THR A 166 -10.35 -6.18 -10.10
CA THR A 166 -11.52 -5.34 -9.89
C THR A 166 -12.75 -6.23 -9.71
N ALA A 167 -13.84 -5.70 -9.17
CA ALA A 167 -15.09 -6.47 -9.07
C ALA A 167 -15.53 -7.04 -10.42
N ASN A 168 -15.30 -6.31 -11.52
CA ASN A 168 -15.59 -6.80 -12.86
C ASN A 168 -14.70 -7.97 -13.27
N SER A 169 -13.38 -7.91 -13.00
CA SER A 169 -12.44 -8.98 -13.37
C SER A 169 -12.51 -10.20 -12.45
N SER A 170 -13.01 -10.05 -11.22
CA SER A 170 -13.07 -11.12 -10.22
C SER A 170 -14.49 -11.64 -9.95
N HIS A 171 -15.49 -11.24 -10.76
CA HIS A 171 -16.90 -11.61 -10.56
C HIS A 171 -17.47 -11.21 -9.19
N GLY A 172 -17.06 -10.06 -8.67
CA GLY A 172 -17.57 -9.44 -7.45
C GLY A 172 -16.47 -8.83 -6.58
N THR A 173 -16.83 -7.77 -5.84
CA THR A 173 -15.91 -7.01 -4.97
C THR A 173 -15.17 -7.91 -3.99
N PHE A 174 -15.88 -8.86 -3.38
CA PHE A 174 -15.34 -9.78 -2.38
C PHE A 174 -14.15 -10.62 -2.85
N TYR A 175 -14.07 -10.88 -4.15
CA TYR A 175 -13.02 -11.68 -4.78
C TYR A 175 -11.89 -10.83 -5.34
N SER A 176 -12.03 -9.49 -5.36
CA SER A 176 -11.02 -8.57 -5.89
C SER A 176 -9.84 -8.31 -4.94
N ALA A 177 -9.90 -8.86 -3.71
CA ALA A 177 -8.91 -8.63 -2.68
C ALA A 177 -7.50 -9.07 -3.10
N SER A 178 -6.53 -8.13 -3.06
CA SER A 178 -5.11 -8.45 -3.27
C SER A 178 -4.59 -9.38 -2.18
N VAL A 179 -5.00 -9.12 -0.94
CA VAL A 179 -4.77 -10.02 0.21
C VAL A 179 -6.08 -10.37 0.89
N ALA A 180 -6.32 -11.66 1.16
CA ALA A 180 -7.50 -12.14 1.88
C ALA A 180 -7.06 -12.88 3.15
N VAL A 181 -7.50 -12.40 4.31
CA VAL A 181 -7.13 -12.95 5.63
C VAL A 181 -8.34 -13.60 6.29
N PHE A 182 -8.26 -14.91 6.51
CA PHE A 182 -9.30 -15.69 7.21
C PHE A 182 -8.77 -16.46 8.43
N GLY A 183 -7.44 -16.56 8.58
CA GLY A 183 -6.79 -17.19 9.75
C GLY A 183 -6.82 -16.28 10.97
N ALA A 184 -7.30 -16.80 12.11
CA ALA A 184 -7.39 -16.04 13.36
C ALA A 184 -6.01 -15.65 13.92
N ASN A 185 -5.97 -14.63 14.79
CA ASN A 185 -4.75 -14.09 15.40
C ASN A 185 -3.71 -13.58 14.38
N PHE A 186 -4.17 -13.14 13.21
CA PHE A 186 -3.31 -12.58 12.18
C PHE A 186 -2.73 -11.23 12.64
N VAL A 187 -1.45 -11.01 12.35
CA VAL A 187 -0.81 -9.73 12.62
C VAL A 187 -0.09 -9.25 11.37
N ALA A 188 -0.21 -7.97 11.03
CA ALA A 188 0.64 -7.34 10.01
C ALA A 188 1.37 -6.13 10.61
N LYS A 189 2.66 -6.01 10.28
CA LYS A 189 3.52 -4.92 10.75
C LYS A 189 4.36 -4.35 9.62
N ASN A 190 4.44 -3.02 9.54
CA ASN A 190 5.37 -2.30 8.65
C ASN A 190 5.32 -2.79 7.18
N ILE A 191 4.12 -2.99 6.65
CA ILE A 191 3.88 -3.47 5.28
C ILE A 191 2.64 -2.79 4.71
N SER A 192 2.61 -2.65 3.38
CA SER A 192 1.47 -2.07 2.67
C SER A 192 0.70 -3.08 1.82
N PHE A 193 -0.61 -2.89 1.76
CA PHE A 193 -1.53 -3.62 0.89
C PHE A 193 -2.04 -2.66 -0.17
N ILE A 194 -1.88 -3.02 -1.44
CA ILE A 194 -2.05 -2.09 -2.56
C ILE A 194 -2.92 -2.73 -3.62
N VAL A 195 -4.03 -2.09 -3.97
CA VAL A 195 -4.79 -2.44 -5.19
C VAL A 195 -4.85 -1.28 -6.16
N ARG A 196 -4.61 -0.05 -5.69
CA ARG A 196 -4.37 1.15 -6.51
C ARG A 196 -3.35 2.05 -5.84
N SER A 197 -2.44 2.63 -6.62
CA SER A 197 -1.47 3.61 -6.16
C SER A 197 -0.90 4.36 -7.36
N SER A 198 -0.71 5.67 -7.23
CA SER A 198 0.01 6.48 -8.23
C SER A 198 1.51 6.16 -8.31
N TYR A 199 2.04 5.43 -7.33
CA TYR A 199 3.46 5.09 -7.21
C TYR A 199 3.76 3.63 -7.58
N CYS A 200 2.75 2.84 -7.93
CA CYS A 200 2.93 1.44 -8.34
C CYS A 200 2.29 1.22 -9.71
N ASN A 201 3.12 1.01 -10.73
CA ASN A 201 2.66 0.58 -12.05
C ASN A 201 2.10 -0.85 -11.92
N ASN A 202 1.07 -1.24 -12.69
CA ASN A 202 0.41 -2.57 -12.63
C ASN A 202 -0.57 -2.81 -11.47
N VAL A 203 -1.17 -1.76 -10.94
CA VAL A 203 -2.31 -1.82 -10.02
C VAL A 203 -3.60 -1.45 -10.76
N ALA A 204 -4.79 -1.63 -10.16
CA ALA A 204 -6.04 -1.33 -10.86
C ALA A 204 -6.12 0.16 -11.28
N PRO A 205 -6.68 0.48 -12.47
CA PRO A 205 -6.74 1.86 -12.97
C PRO A 205 -7.69 2.70 -12.12
N ILE A 206 -7.40 4.00 -11.93
CA ILE A 206 -8.28 4.92 -11.21
C ILE A 206 -9.60 5.06 -11.99
N PRO A 207 -10.76 4.75 -11.37
CA PRO A 207 -12.04 4.84 -12.06
C PRO A 207 -12.49 6.29 -12.26
N ASN A 208 -13.21 6.53 -13.35
CA ASN A 208 -13.97 7.75 -13.52
C ASN A 208 -15.22 7.71 -12.63
N PRO A 209 -15.76 8.88 -12.21
CA PRO A 209 -17.02 8.93 -11.51
C PRO A 209 -18.14 8.23 -12.31
N GLY A 210 -18.75 7.20 -11.71
CA GLY A 210 -19.85 6.44 -12.33
C GLY A 210 -19.47 5.12 -13.00
N ASP A 211 -18.19 4.73 -12.98
CA ASP A 211 -17.76 3.44 -13.54
C ASP A 211 -18.40 2.26 -12.80
N VAL A 212 -18.98 1.32 -13.56
CA VAL A 212 -19.60 0.10 -13.03
C VAL A 212 -18.55 -1.00 -12.88
N GLY A 213 -18.48 -1.62 -11.70
CA GLY A 213 -17.59 -2.77 -11.46
C GLY A 213 -16.13 -2.41 -11.17
N ALA A 214 -15.82 -1.13 -10.93
CA ALA A 214 -14.47 -0.66 -10.69
C ALA A 214 -14.00 -0.75 -9.23
N GLN A 215 -14.82 -1.29 -8.32
CA GLN A 215 -14.44 -1.59 -6.94
C GLN A 215 -13.20 -2.49 -6.92
N ALA A 216 -12.26 -2.22 -6.03
CA ALA A 216 -11.05 -3.03 -5.94
C ALA A 216 -10.53 -3.03 -4.50
N VAL A 217 -10.33 -4.22 -3.94
CA VAL A 217 -9.98 -4.40 -2.54
C VAL A 217 -8.47 -4.61 -2.38
N ALA A 218 -7.82 -3.78 -1.56
CA ALA A 218 -6.41 -3.97 -1.20
C ALA A 218 -6.27 -5.16 -0.25
N ILE A 219 -7.12 -5.19 0.77
CA ILE A 219 -7.17 -6.32 1.70
C ILE A 219 -8.57 -6.54 2.23
N ARG A 220 -8.93 -7.82 2.36
CA ARG A 220 -10.14 -8.30 3.02
C ARG A 220 -9.76 -9.03 4.30
N VAL A 221 -10.37 -8.65 5.42
CA VAL A 221 -10.09 -9.22 6.75
C VAL A 221 -11.36 -9.86 7.32
N GLY A 222 -11.45 -11.18 7.25
CA GLY A 222 -12.54 -11.98 7.81
C GLY A 222 -12.08 -12.93 8.92
N ALA A 223 -11.14 -12.48 9.75
CA ALA A 223 -10.43 -13.26 10.75
C ALA A 223 -10.63 -12.68 12.15
N ASP A 224 -10.92 -13.50 13.15
CA ASP A 224 -11.03 -12.99 14.52
C ASP A 224 -9.65 -12.67 15.13
N GLN A 225 -9.59 -11.60 15.92
CA GLN A 225 -8.38 -11.11 16.60
C GLN A 225 -7.23 -10.72 15.64
N ALA A 226 -7.55 -10.02 14.55
CA ALA A 226 -6.53 -9.50 13.64
C ALA A 226 -5.97 -8.15 14.12
N ALA A 227 -4.67 -7.91 13.94
CA ALA A 227 -4.03 -6.65 14.31
C ALA A 227 -3.10 -6.11 13.23
N PHE A 228 -3.08 -4.79 13.06
CA PHE A 228 -2.28 -4.09 12.05
C PHE A 228 -1.51 -2.95 12.74
N TRP A 229 -0.20 -2.87 12.53
CA TRP A 229 0.65 -1.86 13.16
C TRP A 229 1.61 -1.23 12.16
N GLY A 230 1.53 0.07 11.92
CA GLY A 230 2.40 0.73 10.95
C GLY A 230 2.16 0.27 9.50
N CYS A 231 0.93 -0.17 9.18
CA CYS A 231 0.56 -0.69 7.87
C CYS A 231 -0.05 0.38 6.95
N GLY A 232 0.20 0.26 5.66
CA GLY A 232 -0.44 1.08 4.62
C GLY A 232 -1.53 0.32 3.87
N PHE A 233 -2.60 1.00 3.50
CA PHE A 233 -3.71 0.47 2.73
C PHE A 233 -4.01 1.46 1.60
N PHE A 234 -3.75 1.06 0.36
CA PHE A 234 -3.80 1.95 -0.79
C PHE A 234 -4.77 1.44 -1.86
N GLY A 235 -5.80 2.23 -2.13
CA GLY A 235 -6.82 1.92 -3.11
C GLY A 235 -7.60 3.15 -3.57
N ALA A 236 -8.81 2.91 -4.08
CA ALA A 236 -9.79 3.95 -4.39
C ALA A 236 -11.12 3.56 -3.76
N GLN A 237 -12.05 3.02 -4.55
CA GLN A 237 -13.29 2.46 -4.04
C GLN A 237 -13.05 1.07 -3.43
N ASP A 238 -13.61 0.83 -2.24
CA ASP A 238 -13.60 -0.46 -1.51
C ASP A 238 -12.19 -0.93 -1.08
N THR A 239 -11.32 -0.01 -0.65
CA THR A 239 -9.91 -0.30 -0.34
C THR A 239 -9.70 -1.35 0.76
N LEU A 240 -10.26 -1.14 1.96
CA LEU A 240 -10.19 -2.03 3.11
C LEU A 240 -11.56 -2.65 3.36
N HIS A 241 -11.68 -3.94 3.06
CA HIS A 241 -12.86 -4.71 3.39
C HIS A 241 -12.70 -5.34 4.78
N ASP A 242 -13.17 -4.61 5.78
CA ASP A 242 -13.22 -4.95 7.19
C ASP A 242 -14.38 -5.92 7.48
N ASP A 243 -14.35 -7.09 6.83
CA ASP A 243 -15.46 -8.03 6.63
C ASP A 243 -16.11 -8.50 7.94
N ARG A 244 -15.38 -9.23 8.80
CA ARG A 244 -15.91 -9.76 10.07
C ARG A 244 -14.81 -10.15 11.04
N GLY A 245 -15.10 -9.99 12.34
CA GLY A 245 -14.17 -10.35 13.42
C GLY A 245 -13.93 -9.17 14.36
N ARG A 246 -12.93 -9.31 15.23
CA ARG A 246 -12.42 -8.23 16.08
C ARG A 246 -11.06 -7.80 15.55
N HIS A 247 -10.94 -6.54 15.12
CA HIS A 247 -9.70 -6.04 14.53
C HIS A 247 -9.18 -4.81 15.24
N TYR A 248 -7.87 -4.63 15.17
CA TYR A 248 -7.18 -3.50 15.78
C TYR A 248 -6.18 -2.89 14.80
N PHE A 249 -6.28 -1.60 14.55
CA PHE A 249 -5.42 -0.85 13.63
C PHE A 249 -4.71 0.26 14.41
N LYS A 250 -3.38 0.27 14.37
CA LYS A 250 -2.57 1.27 15.08
C LYS A 250 -1.47 1.81 14.18
N GLU A 251 -1.32 3.14 14.16
CA GLU A 251 -0.35 3.82 13.29
C GLU A 251 -0.47 3.42 11.81
N CYS A 252 -1.69 3.10 11.37
CA CYS A 252 -1.96 2.73 9.99
C CYS A 252 -2.20 3.97 9.12
N HIS A 253 -2.02 3.82 7.82
CA HIS A 253 -2.36 4.81 6.80
C HIS A 253 -3.37 4.18 5.83
N ILE A 254 -4.55 4.77 5.66
CA ILE A 254 -5.61 4.20 4.82
C ILE A 254 -6.05 5.26 3.80
N GLN A 255 -5.75 5.01 2.54
CA GLN A 255 -6.03 5.91 1.43
C GLN A 255 -7.08 5.30 0.49
N GLY A 256 -8.12 6.07 0.16
CA GLY A 256 -9.12 5.68 -0.84
C GLY A 256 -10.02 6.83 -1.28
N SER A 257 -11.16 6.51 -1.89
CA SER A 257 -12.12 7.52 -2.37
C SER A 257 -13.53 7.30 -1.82
N ILE A 258 -14.19 6.21 -2.25
CA ILE A 258 -15.58 5.88 -1.92
C ILE A 258 -15.60 4.57 -1.12
N ASP A 259 -16.34 4.51 -0.01
CA ASP A 259 -16.51 3.30 0.80
C ASP A 259 -15.18 2.56 1.10
N PHE A 260 -14.09 3.32 1.24
CA PHE A 260 -12.74 2.76 1.27
C PHE A 260 -12.42 2.01 2.58
N ILE A 261 -13.29 2.12 3.59
CA ILE A 261 -13.40 1.20 4.72
C ILE A 261 -14.87 0.77 4.80
N PHE A 262 -15.13 -0.53 4.72
CA PHE A 262 -16.48 -1.11 4.72
C PHE A 262 -16.49 -2.53 5.30
N GLY A 263 -17.64 -3.01 5.78
CA GLY A 263 -17.82 -4.36 6.34
C GLY A 263 -18.53 -4.36 7.71
N ASP A 264 -18.57 -5.55 8.34
CA ASP A 264 -19.29 -5.83 9.60
C ASP A 264 -18.38 -6.13 10.80
N ALA A 265 -17.07 -5.89 10.69
CA ALA A 265 -16.14 -6.15 11.78
C ALA A 265 -16.31 -5.17 12.96
N ARG A 266 -15.90 -5.64 14.14
CA ARG A 266 -15.79 -4.83 15.37
C ARG A 266 -14.35 -4.35 15.49
N SER A 267 -14.09 -3.15 14.97
CA SER A 267 -12.73 -2.65 14.80
C SER A 267 -12.44 -1.40 15.63
N LEU A 268 -11.22 -1.33 16.17
CA LEU A 268 -10.67 -0.13 16.81
C LEU A 268 -9.54 0.42 15.96
N TYR A 269 -9.68 1.68 15.54
CA TYR A 269 -8.67 2.44 14.80
C TYR A 269 -8.01 3.45 15.76
N GLU A 270 -6.80 3.15 16.23
CA GLU A 270 -6.04 4.01 17.14
C GLU A 270 -5.20 5.04 16.38
N VAL A 271 -5.45 6.31 16.67
CA VAL A 271 -4.73 7.47 16.14
C VAL A 271 -3.71 7.93 17.17
N ILE A 272 -2.44 8.05 16.79
CA ILE A 272 -1.40 8.65 17.66
C ILE A 272 -1.11 10.09 17.16
N PRO A 273 -1.03 11.10 18.03
CA PRO A 273 -0.81 12.50 17.64
C PRO A 273 0.45 12.77 16.81
N THR A 274 1.47 11.91 16.90
CA THR A 274 2.77 12.07 16.23
C THR A 274 2.85 11.36 14.87
N ARG A 275 1.86 10.53 14.54
CA ARG A 275 1.71 9.83 13.25
C ARG A 275 0.22 9.83 12.91
N GLN A 276 -0.19 10.86 12.18
CA GLN A 276 -1.57 11.02 11.74
C GLN A 276 -2.04 9.72 11.05
N LEU A 277 -3.14 9.14 11.53
CA LEU A 277 -3.97 8.26 10.70
C LEU A 277 -4.49 9.16 9.57
N CYS A 278 -3.78 9.22 8.45
CA CYS A 278 -4.29 9.92 7.29
C CYS A 278 -5.34 9.00 6.67
N ILE A 279 -6.59 9.35 6.92
CA ILE A 279 -7.72 8.91 6.15
C ILE A 279 -7.95 9.99 5.10
N GLU A 280 -7.57 9.70 3.86
CA GLU A 280 -7.87 10.55 2.72
C GLU A 280 -9.00 9.88 1.94
N GLY A 281 -10.20 10.47 1.93
CA GLY A 281 -11.40 9.94 1.25
C GLY A 281 -12.73 10.27 1.95
N CYS A 282 -13.87 10.02 1.27
CA CYS A 282 -15.22 10.18 1.85
C CYS A 282 -15.55 8.97 2.75
N VAL A 283 -15.83 9.22 4.03
CA VAL A 283 -15.65 8.24 5.14
C VAL A 283 -16.82 7.26 5.30
N MET A 284 -16.45 5.98 5.49
CA MET A 284 -17.11 4.81 6.12
C MET A 284 -18.58 4.53 5.80
N ARG A 285 -18.83 3.33 5.26
CA ARG A 285 -20.16 2.73 5.17
C ARG A 285 -20.22 1.43 5.97
N PRO A 286 -20.71 1.43 7.22
CA PRO A 286 -21.05 0.19 7.90
C PRO A 286 -22.17 -0.49 7.09
N SER A 287 -22.08 -1.80 6.89
CA SER A 287 -23.17 -2.55 6.26
C SER A 287 -24.41 -2.41 7.16
N SER A 288 -25.48 -1.83 6.60
CA SER A 288 -26.78 -1.84 7.25
C SER A 288 -27.33 -3.25 7.17
N SER A 289 -27.48 -3.90 8.33
CA SER A 289 -28.37 -5.05 8.52
C SER A 289 -29.78 -4.77 7.99
#